data_AF-A0A9D1KUK1-F1
#
_entry.id   AF-A0A9D1KUK1-F1
#
_cell.length_a   1.000
_cell.length_b   1.000
_cell.length_c   1.000
_cell.angle_alpha   90.00
_cell.angle_beta   90.00
_cell.angle_gamma   90.00
#
_symmetry.space_group_name_H-M   'P 1'
#
loop_
_entity.id
_entity.type
_entity.pdbx_description
1 polymer ?
#
loop_
_entity_poly.entity_id
_entity_poly.type
_entity_poly.pdbx_seq_one_letter_code
_entity_poly.pdbx_strand_id
1 'polypeptide(L)'
;MRLFNLLKKVFLKLGLIADYVVETGKSGDWIWKRWNNGEIDLYCRREYAEKEIQVKRAYGSIYSTQTPLVIKLPFNVLLEDGAIANVAPQASGMDYAGNIVLTESEVRFYWCNPTMYGSGVIGGVNAQVYVHAYWKL
;
A
#
# COMPACT_ATOMS: atom_id res chain seq x y z
N MET A 1 -1.43 -34.03 -0.81
CA MET A 1 -1.87 -32.62 -0.94
C MET A 1 -3.29 -32.45 -1.50
N ARG A 2 -3.73 -33.19 -2.54
CA ARG A 2 -5.07 -33.00 -3.14
C ARG A 2 -6.26 -33.25 -2.17
N LEU A 3 -6.20 -34.30 -1.35
CA LEU A 3 -7.24 -34.60 -0.36
C LEU A 3 -7.36 -33.52 0.72
N PHE A 4 -6.23 -33.01 1.22
CA PHE A 4 -6.19 -31.97 2.24
C PHE A 4 -6.80 -30.64 1.75
N ASN A 5 -6.51 -30.24 0.51
CA ASN A 5 -7.12 -29.06 -0.10
C ASN A 5 -8.61 -29.24 -0.36
N LEU A 6 -9.05 -30.46 -0.70
CA LEU A 6 -10.47 -30.78 -0.83
C LEU A 6 -11.19 -30.64 0.52
N LEU A 7 -10.62 -31.21 1.59
CA LEU A 7 -11.18 -31.12 2.94
C LEU A 7 -11.27 -29.67 3.44
N LYS A 8 -10.26 -28.84 3.19
CA LYS A 8 -10.31 -27.40 3.50
C LYS A 8 -11.47 -26.69 2.81
N LYS A 9 -11.68 -26.94 1.51
CA LYS A 9 -12.79 -26.36 0.76
C LYS A 9 -14.15 -26.81 1.31
N VAL A 10 -14.28 -28.09 1.67
CA VAL A 10 -15.51 -28.64 2.25
C VAL A 10 -15.78 -28.03 3.62
N PHE A 11 -14.79 -27.97 4.51
CA PHE A 11 -14.96 -27.39 5.85
C PHE A 11 -15.25 -25.89 5.81
N LEU A 12 -14.65 -25.15 4.87
CA LEU A 12 -14.99 -23.74 4.66
C LEU A 12 -16.45 -23.59 4.21
N LYS A 13 -16.90 -24.41 3.24
CA LYS A 13 -18.28 -24.38 2.74
C LYS A 13 -19.30 -24.76 3.83
N LEU A 14 -18.91 -25.60 4.78
CA LEU A 14 -19.72 -25.99 5.92
C LEU A 14 -19.64 -25.00 7.10
N GLY A 15 -18.85 -23.92 6.98
CA GLY A 15 -18.66 -22.94 8.06
C GLY A 15 -17.89 -23.48 9.27
N LEU A 16 -17.18 -24.59 9.12
CA LEU A 16 -16.43 -25.26 10.19
C LEU A 16 -15.06 -24.62 10.42
N ILE A 17 -14.57 -23.87 9.44
CA ILE A 17 -13.33 -23.10 9.53
C ILE A 17 -13.56 -21.70 8.93
N ALA A 18 -12.81 -20.72 9.42
CA ALA A 18 -12.71 -19.41 8.80
C ALA A 18 -11.92 -19.48 7.48
N ASP A 19 -11.88 -18.36 6.75
CA ASP A 19 -11.09 -18.28 5.53
C ASP A 19 -9.59 -18.49 5.81
N TYR A 20 -8.84 -18.90 4.79
CA TYR A 20 -7.44 -19.28 4.94
C TYR A 20 -6.57 -18.73 3.81
N VAL A 21 -5.30 -18.48 4.16
CA VAL A 21 -4.28 -18.04 3.21
C VAL A 21 -3.95 -19.19 2.25
N VAL A 22 -4.09 -18.94 0.96
CA VAL A 22 -3.72 -19.88 -0.12
C VAL A 22 -2.30 -19.67 -0.60
N GLU A 23 -1.79 -18.45 -0.50
CA GLU A 23 -0.51 -18.08 -1.08
C GLU A 23 0.08 -16.86 -0.38
N THR A 24 1.41 -16.83 -0.28
CA THR A 24 2.17 -15.68 0.21
C THR A 24 3.37 -15.48 -0.69
N GLY A 25 3.77 -14.24 -0.93
CA GLY A 25 4.93 -13.97 -1.76
C GLY A 25 5.63 -12.68 -1.43
N LYS A 26 6.77 -12.48 -2.09
CA LYS A 26 7.56 -11.27 -2.07
C LYS A 26 7.97 -10.91 -3.49
N SER A 27 7.85 -9.64 -3.85
CA SER A 27 8.31 -9.12 -5.14
C SER A 27 8.81 -7.68 -4.95
N GLY A 28 10.11 -7.47 -5.14
CA GLY A 28 10.76 -6.21 -4.75
C GLY A 28 10.50 -5.89 -3.28
N ASP A 29 9.97 -4.69 -3.04
CA ASP A 29 9.63 -4.17 -1.71
C ASP A 29 8.28 -4.67 -1.19
N TRP A 30 7.50 -5.37 -2.03
CA TRP A 30 6.18 -5.86 -1.67
C TRP A 30 6.25 -7.25 -1.05
N ILE A 31 5.49 -7.43 0.03
CA ILE A 31 5.13 -8.72 0.62
C ILE A 31 3.60 -8.82 0.57
N TRP A 32 3.07 -9.99 0.25
CA TRP A 32 1.63 -10.15 0.10
C TRP A 32 1.11 -11.50 0.61
N LYS A 33 -0.19 -11.53 0.91
CA LYS A 33 -0.95 -12.73 1.30
C LYS A 33 -2.26 -12.77 0.51
N ARG A 34 -2.51 -13.89 -0.17
CA ARG A 34 -3.76 -14.16 -0.88
C ARG A 34 -4.62 -15.14 -0.08
N TRP A 35 -5.88 -14.79 0.07
CA TRP A 35 -6.90 -15.57 0.77
C TRP A 35 -7.70 -16.42 -0.20
N ASN A 36 -8.32 -17.50 0.28
CA ASN A 36 -9.06 -18.43 -0.58
C ASN A 36 -10.34 -17.79 -1.15
N ASN A 37 -10.92 -16.79 -0.47
CA ASN A 37 -12.02 -15.99 -1.00
C ASN A 37 -11.62 -15.07 -2.16
N GLY A 38 -10.32 -14.93 -2.47
CA GLY A 38 -9.80 -14.06 -3.52
C GLY A 38 -9.28 -12.72 -3.02
N GLU A 39 -9.43 -12.38 -1.73
CA GLU A 39 -8.83 -11.17 -1.15
C GLU A 39 -7.30 -11.27 -1.17
N ILE A 40 -6.67 -10.10 -1.26
CA ILE A 40 -5.22 -9.96 -1.17
C ILE A 40 -4.84 -8.76 -0.33
N ASP A 41 -3.94 -9.02 0.61
CA ASP A 41 -3.28 -8.00 1.42
C ASP A 41 -1.86 -7.81 0.90
N LEU A 42 -1.49 -6.58 0.58
CA LEU A 42 -0.14 -6.21 0.16
C LEU A 42 0.46 -5.19 1.13
N TYR A 43 1.73 -5.37 1.44
CA TYR A 43 2.51 -4.51 2.32
C TYR A 43 3.80 -4.11 1.63
N CYS A 44 4.13 -2.82 1.66
CA CYS A 44 5.36 -2.28 1.09
C CYS A 44 5.98 -1.26 2.04
N ARG A 45 7.30 -1.21 2.05
CA ARG A 45 8.06 -0.09 2.60
C ARG A 45 8.94 0.46 1.49
N ARG A 46 8.73 1.72 1.12
CA ARG A 46 9.49 2.36 0.07
C ARG A 46 10.15 3.63 0.57
N GLU A 47 11.44 3.73 0.35
CA GLU A 47 12.21 4.94 0.61
C GLU A 47 12.26 5.80 -0.66
N TYR A 48 11.97 7.08 -0.50
CA TYR A 48 12.10 8.10 -1.54
C TYR A 48 13.29 8.99 -1.19
N ALA A 49 14.24 9.09 -2.12
CA ALA A 49 15.37 9.98 -1.95
C ALA A 49 14.91 11.45 -2.08
N GLU A 50 15.62 12.36 -1.40
CA GLU A 50 15.33 13.80 -1.44
C GLU A 50 15.17 14.35 -2.86
N LYS A 51 16.04 13.93 -3.79
CA LYS A 51 16.00 14.34 -5.21
C LYS A 51 14.71 13.95 -5.93
N GLU A 52 13.97 12.97 -5.43
CA GLU A 52 12.71 12.49 -5.98
C GLU A 52 11.51 13.26 -5.43
N ILE A 53 11.71 14.04 -4.36
CA ILE A 53 10.67 14.77 -3.65
C ILE A 53 10.83 16.26 -3.96
N GLN A 54 10.15 16.71 -5.01
CA GLN A 54 10.04 18.15 -5.29
C GLN A 54 8.94 18.75 -4.44
N VAL A 55 9.32 19.67 -3.56
CA VAL A 55 8.41 20.30 -2.60
C VAL A 55 7.95 21.64 -3.12
N LYS A 56 6.68 21.96 -2.90
CA LYS A 56 6.20 23.33 -2.97
C LYS A 56 5.46 23.66 -1.68
N ARG A 57 5.52 24.94 -1.29
CA ARG A 57 4.63 25.46 -0.26
C ARG A 57 3.20 25.45 -0.80
N ALA A 58 2.36 24.58 -0.28
CA ALA A 58 0.94 24.48 -0.59
C ALA A 58 0.14 25.09 0.58
N TYR A 59 -0.92 25.85 0.27
CA TYR A 59 -1.90 26.40 1.23
C TYR A 59 -1.33 26.75 2.63
N GLY A 60 -0.71 27.93 2.75
CA GLY A 60 -0.12 28.39 4.02
C GLY A 60 1.31 27.87 4.23
N SER A 61 1.57 27.21 5.37
CA SER A 61 2.89 26.69 5.76
C SER A 61 3.07 25.19 5.51
N ILE A 62 2.16 24.55 4.77
CA ILE A 62 2.24 23.12 4.46
C ILE A 62 3.18 22.91 3.27
N TYR A 63 4.11 21.98 3.44
CA TYR A 63 5.01 21.50 2.40
C TYR A 63 4.40 20.24 1.81
N SER A 64 4.26 20.18 0.48
CA SER A 64 3.79 18.97 -0.18
C SER A 64 4.59 18.67 -1.43
N THR A 65 4.57 17.41 -1.86
CA THR A 65 5.08 17.06 -3.19
C THR A 65 4.30 17.81 -4.27
N GLN A 66 4.99 18.23 -5.33
CA GLN A 66 4.36 18.88 -6.49
C GLN A 66 3.59 17.87 -7.36
N THR A 67 4.12 16.66 -7.47
CA THR A 67 3.53 15.53 -8.18
C THR A 67 3.22 14.40 -7.19
N PRO A 68 2.25 13.53 -7.50
CA PRO A 68 1.99 12.38 -6.65
C PRO A 68 3.17 11.42 -6.70
N LEU A 69 3.57 10.92 -5.53
CA LEU A 69 4.47 9.78 -5.41
C LEU A 69 3.72 8.53 -5.85
N VAL A 70 4.41 7.69 -6.62
CA VAL A 70 3.81 6.50 -7.24
C VAL A 70 4.56 5.25 -6.77
N ILE A 71 3.81 4.23 -6.37
CA ILE A 71 4.33 2.89 -6.08
C ILE A 71 3.59 1.88 -6.95
N LYS A 72 4.30 1.29 -7.90
CA LYS A 72 3.79 0.19 -8.71
C LYS A 72 3.52 -1.03 -7.84
N LEU A 73 2.34 -1.63 -8.01
CA LEU A 73 1.98 -2.92 -7.42
C LEU A 73 2.79 -4.04 -8.10
N PRO A 74 3.03 -5.16 -7.41
CA PRO A 74 3.78 -6.29 -7.96
C PRO A 74 3.01 -7.05 -9.08
N PHE A 75 1.70 -6.84 -9.18
CA PHE A 75 0.80 -7.38 -10.19
C PHE A 75 -0.50 -6.55 -10.18
N ASN A 76 -1.38 -6.78 -11.16
CA ASN A 76 -2.67 -6.11 -11.20
C ASN A 76 -3.64 -6.71 -10.17
N VAL A 77 -4.38 -5.84 -9.49
CA VAL A 77 -5.46 -6.20 -8.57
C VAL A 77 -6.82 -5.80 -9.15
N LEU A 78 -7.88 -6.38 -8.61
CA LEU A 78 -9.26 -6.00 -8.86
C LEU A 78 -9.74 -5.05 -7.74
N LEU A 79 -10.46 -4.00 -8.14
CA LEU A 79 -10.99 -2.97 -7.24
C LEU A 79 -12.49 -3.15 -7.07
N GLU A 80 -12.89 -3.99 -6.12
CA GLU A 80 -14.28 -4.16 -5.72
C GLU A 80 -14.58 -3.37 -4.43
N ASP A 81 -15.85 -3.37 -4.00
CA ASP A 81 -16.26 -2.79 -2.73
C ASP A 81 -15.43 -3.39 -1.58
N GLY A 82 -14.75 -2.52 -0.82
CA GLY A 82 -13.83 -2.93 0.25
C GLY A 82 -12.35 -2.77 -0.09
N ALA A 83 -11.99 -2.55 -1.36
CA ALA A 83 -10.62 -2.26 -1.74
C ALA A 83 -10.14 -0.93 -1.13
N ILE A 84 -9.03 -0.96 -0.41
CA ILE A 84 -8.46 0.21 0.28
C ILE A 84 -6.94 0.27 0.13
N ALA A 85 -6.40 1.48 0.14
CA ALA A 85 -4.98 1.72 0.32
C ALA A 85 -4.76 2.69 1.47
N ASN A 86 -3.86 2.33 2.37
CA ASN A 86 -3.39 3.16 3.45
C ASN A 86 -1.90 3.45 3.24
N VAL A 87 -1.52 4.71 3.37
CA VAL A 87 -0.13 5.16 3.27
C VAL A 87 0.23 5.93 4.53
N ALA A 88 1.22 5.44 5.25
CA ALA A 88 1.80 6.07 6.42
C ALA A 88 3.24 6.49 6.10
N PRO A 89 3.47 7.74 5.68
CA PRO A 89 4.81 8.24 5.51
C PRO A 89 5.47 8.48 6.87
N GLN A 90 6.75 8.16 6.95
CA GLN A 90 7.63 8.46 8.07
C GLN A 90 8.83 9.22 7.51
N ALA A 91 8.89 10.50 7.82
CA ALA A 91 10.11 11.30 7.73
C ALA A 91 10.35 11.93 9.11
N SER A 92 11.01 13.08 9.18
CA SER A 92 11.20 13.78 10.47
C SER A 92 10.12 14.86 10.66
N GLY A 93 9.07 14.59 11.43
CA GLY A 93 8.05 15.61 11.75
C GLY A 93 6.63 15.08 11.70
N MET A 94 5.67 15.96 11.41
CA MET A 94 4.25 15.61 11.28
C MET A 94 3.94 15.26 9.82
N ASP A 95 4.40 14.10 9.39
CA ASP A 95 4.23 13.61 8.01
C ASP A 95 2.86 12.98 7.81
N TYR A 96 2.22 13.27 6.68
CA TYR A 96 0.97 12.64 6.29
C TYR A 96 0.86 12.43 4.78
N ALA A 97 0.07 11.43 4.38
CA ALA A 97 -0.26 11.18 2.99
C ALA A 97 -1.62 11.81 2.66
N GLY A 98 -1.65 12.64 1.62
CA GLY A 98 -2.86 13.26 1.08
C GLY A 98 -3.28 12.63 -0.25
N ASN A 99 -4.59 12.64 -0.51
CA ASN A 99 -5.19 12.18 -1.78
C ASN A 99 -4.65 10.80 -2.22
N ILE A 100 -4.75 9.83 -1.33
CA ILE A 100 -4.32 8.45 -1.62
C ILE A 100 -5.30 7.86 -2.64
N VAL A 101 -4.77 7.39 -3.75
CA VAL A 101 -5.52 6.74 -4.83
C VAL A 101 -4.93 5.37 -5.09
N LEU A 102 -5.77 4.34 -4.96
CA LEU A 102 -5.48 2.99 -5.42
C LEU A 102 -6.03 2.81 -6.83
N THR A 103 -5.18 2.32 -7.73
CA THR A 103 -5.57 1.84 -9.05
C THR A 103 -5.26 0.35 -9.15
N GLU A 104 -5.65 -0.31 -10.25
CA GLU A 104 -5.35 -1.74 -10.45
C GLU A 104 -3.84 -2.06 -10.42
N SER A 105 -2.95 -1.10 -10.68
CA SER A 105 -1.52 -1.37 -10.87
C SER A 105 -0.59 -0.53 -10.00
N GLU A 106 -1.12 0.39 -9.20
CA GLU A 106 -0.31 1.30 -8.38
C GLU A 106 -1.12 2.02 -7.30
N VAL A 107 -0.39 2.42 -6.26
CA VAL A 107 -0.82 3.40 -5.26
C VAL A 107 -0.17 4.74 -5.57
N ARG A 108 -0.98 5.79 -5.59
CA ARG A 108 -0.53 7.19 -5.74
C ARG A 108 -0.91 7.97 -4.50
N PHE A 109 -0.03 8.86 -4.04
CA PHE A 109 -0.33 9.75 -2.93
C PHE A 109 0.54 11.00 -2.97
N TYR A 110 0.12 12.07 -2.32
CA TYR A 110 0.96 13.22 -2.05
C TYR A 110 1.55 13.09 -0.65
N TRP A 111 2.85 13.31 -0.49
CA TRP A 111 3.43 13.49 0.83
C TRP A 111 3.26 14.95 1.24
N CYS A 112 2.92 15.18 2.52
CA CYS A 112 2.74 16.49 3.09
C CYS A 112 3.34 16.58 4.50
N ASN A 113 3.85 17.76 4.88
CA ASN A 113 4.34 18.07 6.22
C ASN A 113 4.09 19.56 6.55
N PRO A 114 3.45 19.90 7.68
CA PRO A 114 3.12 21.26 8.07
C PRO A 114 4.26 21.99 8.82
N THR A 115 5.31 21.27 9.20
CA THR A 115 6.47 21.82 9.92
C THR A 115 7.63 21.93 8.93
N MET A 116 8.07 23.16 8.65
CA MET A 116 9.21 23.41 7.76
C MET A 116 10.48 22.72 8.31
N TYR A 117 11.15 21.91 7.51
CA TYR A 117 12.55 21.52 7.77
C TYR A 117 13.42 22.77 7.66
N GLY A 118 14.14 23.11 8.74
CA GLY A 118 14.94 24.34 8.84
C GLY A 118 16.02 24.55 7.78
N SER A 119 16.30 23.56 6.92
CA SER A 119 17.33 23.64 5.87
C SER A 119 16.81 23.46 4.44
N GLY A 120 15.49 23.36 4.20
CA GLY A 120 14.96 23.16 2.84
C GLY A 120 15.28 21.79 2.21
N VAL A 121 15.87 20.89 2.99
CA VAL A 121 16.23 19.52 2.63
C VAL A 121 15.28 18.60 3.39
N ILE A 122 14.40 17.90 2.67
CA ILE A 122 13.65 16.79 3.26
C ILE A 122 14.61 15.61 3.33
N GLY A 123 15.02 15.20 4.52
CA GLY A 123 15.58 13.86 4.70
C GLY A 123 14.57 12.84 4.16
N GLY A 124 15.01 11.87 3.35
CA GLY A 124 14.15 11.01 2.54
C GLY A 124 12.87 10.49 3.24
N VAL A 125 11.82 10.26 2.46
CA VAL A 125 10.51 9.82 2.99
C VAL A 125 10.42 8.29 2.93
N ASN A 126 10.18 7.65 4.07
CA ASN A 126 9.84 6.23 4.12
C ASN A 126 8.33 6.05 4.12
N ALA A 127 7.75 5.58 3.01
CA ALA A 127 6.33 5.29 2.90
C ALA A 127 6.05 3.83 3.28
N GLN A 128 5.29 3.62 4.36
CA GLN A 128 4.69 2.33 4.67
C GLN A 128 3.32 2.25 4.01
N VAL A 129 3.13 1.28 3.12
CA VAL A 129 1.89 1.13 2.35
C VAL A 129 1.25 -0.20 2.65
N TYR A 130 -0.05 -0.15 2.92
CA TYR A 130 -0.91 -1.31 3.01
C TYR A 130 -2.02 -1.20 1.96
N VAL A 131 -2.24 -2.27 1.22
CA VAL A 131 -3.33 -2.39 0.26
C VAL A 131 -4.13 -3.63 0.60
N HIS A 132 -5.44 -3.48 0.68
CA HIS A 132 -6.39 -4.57 0.65
C HIS A 132 -7.16 -4.47 -0.67
N ALA A 133 -7.21 -5.55 -1.44
CA ALA A 133 -7.88 -5.60 -2.73
C ALA A 133 -8.26 -7.06 -3.07
N TYR A 134 -8.67 -7.30 -4.31
CA TYR A 134 -9.04 -8.63 -4.78
C TYR A 134 -8.09 -9.13 -5.87
N TRP A 135 -7.84 -10.43 -5.89
CA TRP A 135 -6.98 -11.08 -6.86
C TRP A 135 -7.64 -11.08 -8.24
N LYS A 136 -6.96 -10.52 -9.24
CA LYS A 136 -7.39 -10.58 -10.63
C LYS A 136 -7.04 -11.97 -11.19
N LEU A 137 -8.07 -12.77 -11.52
CA LEU A 137 -7.93 -14.09 -12.13
C LEU A 137 -7.32 -14.02 -13.54
#